data_AF-A0A514LG36-F1
#
_entry.id   AF-A0A514LG36-F1
#
_cell.length_a   1.000
_cell.length_b   1.000
_cell.length_c   1.000
_cell.angle_alpha   90.00
_cell.angle_beta   90.00
_cell.angle_gamma   90.00
#
_symmetry.space_group_name_H-M   'P 1'
#
loop_
_entity.id
_entity.type
_entity.pdbx_description
1 polymer ?
#
loop_
_entity_poly.entity_id
_entity_poly.type
_entity_poly.pdbx_seq_one_letter_code
_entity_poly.pdbx_strand_id
1 'polypeptide(L)'
;MQNIKKATELKEQLDRQRPLDAVTVRRLKEDFFIRNTYHSNAIEGNTLTIYETKAILEDGITVGNGKTLREHMEVINHRDAIQYVESYTVTRVLDTK
;
A
#
# COMPACT_ATOMS: atom_id res chain seq x y z
N MET A 1 15.47 -21.73 -7.52
CA MET A 1 15.73 -20.94 -8.74
C MET A 1 14.54 -20.90 -9.71
N GLN A 2 13.76 -21.98 -9.89
CA GLN A 2 12.59 -22.01 -10.80
C GLN A 2 11.50 -20.95 -10.47
N ASN A 3 11.23 -20.70 -9.19
CA ASN A 3 10.22 -19.70 -8.78
C ASN A 3 10.64 -18.25 -9.08
N ILE A 4 11.92 -17.92 -8.93
CA ILE A 4 12.45 -16.58 -9.26
C ILE A 4 12.34 -16.37 -10.78
N LYS A 5 12.70 -17.37 -11.58
CA LYS A 5 12.57 -17.31 -13.05
C LYS A 5 11.12 -17.04 -13.47
N LYS A 6 10.16 -17.77 -12.91
CA LYS A 6 8.72 -17.56 -13.16
C LYS A 6 8.25 -16.16 -12.74
N ALA A 7 8.71 -15.67 -11.58
CA ALA A 7 8.36 -14.33 -11.12
C ALA A 7 8.89 -13.24 -12.07
N THR A 8 10.12 -13.38 -12.55
CA THR A 8 10.70 -12.48 -13.56
C THR A 8 9.90 -12.50 -14.86
N GLU A 9 9.56 -13.68 -15.38
CA GLU A 9 8.77 -13.82 -16.61
C GLU A 9 7.37 -13.17 -16.49
N LEU A 10 6.70 -13.34 -15.34
CA LEU A 10 5.40 -12.70 -15.08
C LEU A 10 5.54 -11.18 -14.92
N LYS A 11 6.63 -10.70 -14.33
CA LYS A 11 6.91 -9.27 -14.22
C LYS A 11 7.14 -8.63 -15.59
N GLU A 12 7.90 -9.28 -16.45
CA GLU A 12 8.10 -8.81 -17.83
C GLU A 12 6.77 -8.80 -18.62
N GLN A 13 5.92 -9.80 -18.44
CA GLN A 13 4.59 -9.83 -19.05
C GLN A 13 3.72 -8.66 -18.57
N LEU A 14 3.75 -8.36 -17.26
CA LEU A 14 3.03 -7.23 -16.67
C LEU A 14 3.56 -5.87 -17.17
N ASP A 15 4.88 -5.72 -17.30
CA ASP A 15 5.50 -4.47 -17.75
C ASP A 15 5.14 -4.13 -19.19
N ARG A 16 5.02 -5.14 -20.05
CA ARG A 16 4.56 -4.98 -21.44
C ARG A 16 3.13 -4.45 -21.57
N GLN A 17 2.32 -4.51 -20.50
CA GLN A 17 0.95 -3.98 -20.50
C GLN A 17 0.86 -2.50 -20.11
N ARG A 18 2.00 -1.83 -19.85
CA ARG A 18 2.03 -0.40 -19.51
C ARG A 18 2.05 0.47 -20.79
N PRO A 19 1.51 1.71 -20.75
CA PRO A 19 0.87 2.35 -19.59
C PRO A 19 -0.55 1.82 -19.36
N LEU A 20 -0.91 1.65 -18.09
CA LEU A 20 -2.31 1.46 -17.70
C LEU A 20 -3.01 2.82 -17.68
N ASP A 21 -4.34 2.83 -17.84
CA ASP A 21 -5.09 4.08 -17.74
C ASP A 21 -5.02 4.68 -16.34
N ALA A 22 -5.10 6.00 -16.25
CA ALA A 22 -4.90 6.73 -15.00
C ALA A 22 -5.92 6.35 -13.90
N VAL A 23 -7.15 5.97 -14.27
CA VAL A 23 -8.19 5.56 -13.31
C VAL A 23 -7.83 4.22 -12.70
N THR A 24 -7.41 3.26 -13.52
CA THR A 24 -6.95 1.94 -13.06
C THR A 24 -5.71 2.07 -12.19
N VAL A 25 -4.71 2.89 -12.58
CA VAL A 25 -3.52 3.14 -11.75
C VAL A 25 -3.91 3.73 -10.40
N ARG A 26 -4.82 4.71 -10.37
CA ARG A 26 -5.28 5.33 -9.12
C ARG A 26 -5.95 4.31 -8.20
N ARG A 27 -6.89 3.52 -8.73
CA ARG A 27 -7.61 2.49 -7.96
C ARG A 27 -6.67 1.41 -7.42
N LEU A 28 -5.73 0.94 -8.24
CA LEU A 28 -4.74 -0.04 -7.81
C LEU A 28 -3.84 0.53 -6.70
N LYS A 29 -3.47 1.81 -6.79
CA LYS A 29 -2.66 2.48 -5.77
C LYS A 29 -3.43 2.66 -4.46
N GLU A 30 -4.68 3.13 -4.51
CA GLU A 30 -5.56 3.27 -3.34
C GLU A 30 -5.71 1.92 -2.61
N ASP A 31 -6.04 0.86 -3.34
CA ASP A 31 -6.19 -0.48 -2.79
C ASP A 31 -4.85 -1.06 -2.26
N PHE A 32 -3.74 -0.81 -2.96
CA PHE A 32 -2.41 -1.23 -2.51
C PHE A 32 -2.06 -0.61 -1.16
N PHE A 33 -2.31 0.68 -0.94
CA PHE A 33 -2.01 1.34 0.33
C PHE A 33 -2.75 0.71 1.50
N ILE A 34 -4.02 0.36 1.32
CA ILE A 34 -4.84 -0.28 2.35
C ILE A 34 -4.28 -1.66 2.68
N ARG A 35 -4.05 -2.48 1.65
CA ARG A 35 -3.55 -3.85 1.82
C ARG A 35 -2.14 -3.87 2.42
N ASN A 36 -1.25 -3.01 1.94
CA ASN A 36 0.11 -2.92 2.44
C ASN A 36 0.13 -2.48 3.91
N THR A 37 -0.67 -1.48 4.27
CA THR A 37 -0.76 -0.99 5.66
C THR A 37 -1.35 -2.04 6.60
N TYR A 38 -2.44 -2.69 6.19
CA TYR A 38 -3.04 -3.78 6.96
C TYR A 38 -2.04 -4.92 7.17
N HIS A 39 -1.42 -5.44 6.11
CA HIS A 39 -0.55 -6.61 6.20
C HIS A 39 0.75 -6.33 6.97
N SER A 40 1.37 -5.14 6.79
CA SER A 40 2.55 -4.76 7.56
C SER A 40 2.25 -4.70 9.06
N ASN A 41 1.21 -3.96 9.45
CA ASN A 41 0.88 -3.80 10.86
C ASN A 41 0.41 -5.12 11.49
N ALA A 42 -0.31 -5.97 10.74
CA ALA A 42 -0.73 -7.29 11.21
C ALA A 42 0.45 -8.22 11.52
N ILE A 43 1.55 -8.15 10.75
CA ILE A 43 2.79 -8.90 11.02
C ILE A 43 3.40 -8.47 12.38
N GLU A 44 3.23 -7.21 12.75
CA GLU A 44 3.71 -6.63 14.02
C GLU A 44 2.72 -6.81 15.19
N GLY A 45 1.57 -7.48 14.94
CA GLY A 45 0.59 -7.83 15.96
C GLY A 45 -0.59 -6.86 16.09
N ASN A 46 -0.73 -5.90 15.17
CA ASN A 46 -1.93 -5.07 15.10
C ASN A 46 -3.16 -5.94 14.77
N THR A 47 -4.25 -5.74 15.50
CA THR A 47 -5.43 -6.62 15.43
C THR A 47 -6.54 -6.08 14.55
N LEU A 48 -6.40 -4.86 13.99
CA LEU A 48 -7.41 -4.28 13.09
C LEU A 48 -7.57 -5.16 11.84
N THR A 49 -8.81 -5.44 11.46
CA THR A 49 -9.11 -6.15 10.22
C THR A 49 -8.86 -5.26 9.01
N ILE A 50 -8.78 -5.85 7.81
CA ILE A 50 -8.62 -5.07 6.57
C ILE A 50 -9.73 -4.04 6.37
N TYR A 51 -10.97 -4.35 6.78
CA TYR A 51 -12.11 -3.42 6.66
C TYR A 51 -12.06 -2.29 7.69
N GLU A 52 -11.59 -2.59 8.90
CA GLU A 52 -11.36 -1.58 9.95
C GLU A 52 -10.22 -0.64 9.54
N THR A 53 -9.09 -1.17 9.06
CA THR A 53 -7.98 -0.40 8.49
C THR A 53 -8.45 0.47 7.32
N LYS A 54 -9.26 -0.09 6.41
CA LYS A 54 -9.85 0.67 5.31
C LYS A 54 -10.69 1.83 5.81
N ALA A 55 -11.59 1.60 6.76
CA ALA A 55 -12.47 2.64 7.29
C ALA A 55 -11.67 3.74 8.02
N ILE A 56 -10.60 3.39 8.73
CA ILE A 56 -9.68 4.37 9.34
C ILE A 56 -9.02 5.24 8.26
N LEU A 57 -8.52 4.63 7.18
CA LEU A 57 -7.74 5.34 6.17
C LEU A 57 -8.60 6.14 5.17
N GLU A 58 -9.77 5.62 4.78
CA GLU A 58 -10.65 6.27 3.80
C GLU A 58 -11.68 7.18 4.45
N ASP A 59 -12.33 6.72 5.53
CA ASP A 59 -13.46 7.42 6.14
C ASP A 59 -13.05 8.24 7.38
N GLY A 60 -11.82 8.05 7.89
CA GLY A 60 -11.30 8.77 9.05
C GLY A 60 -12.00 8.40 10.37
N ILE A 61 -12.63 7.21 10.43
CA ILE A 61 -13.39 6.78 11.61
C ILE A 61 -12.52 5.98 12.58
N THR A 62 -12.80 6.11 13.87
CA THR A 62 -12.19 5.26 14.92
C THR A 62 -13.01 4.01 15.15
N VAL A 63 -12.34 2.88 15.33
CA VAL A 63 -12.93 1.58 15.64
C VAL A 63 -12.88 1.34 17.14
N GLY A 64 -14.05 1.10 17.74
CA GLY A 64 -14.20 0.77 19.16
C GLY A 64 -13.94 -0.71 19.48
N ASN A 65 -14.54 -1.22 20.56
CA ASN A 65 -14.54 -2.64 20.93
C ASN A 65 -13.15 -3.26 21.19
N GLY A 66 -12.31 -2.58 21.97
CA GLY A 66 -11.03 -3.13 22.43
C GLY A 66 -9.85 -2.88 21.49
N LYS A 67 -10.05 -2.19 20.36
CA LYS A 67 -8.96 -1.66 19.54
C LYS A 67 -8.33 -0.46 20.24
N THR A 68 -7.01 -0.44 20.33
CA THR A 68 -6.27 0.59 21.03
C THR A 68 -6.05 1.81 20.14
N LEU A 69 -5.91 3.00 20.73
CA LEU A 69 -5.50 4.19 19.99
C LEU A 69 -4.14 3.99 19.31
N ARG A 70 -3.24 3.23 19.93
CA ARG A 70 -1.95 2.86 19.36
C ARG A 70 -2.10 2.14 18.02
N GLU A 71 -2.97 1.13 17.93
CA GLU A 71 -3.20 0.40 16.67
C GLU A 71 -3.73 1.30 15.55
N HIS A 72 -4.57 2.28 15.88
CA HIS A 72 -5.06 3.27 14.92
C HIS A 72 -3.93 4.17 14.43
N MET A 73 -3.08 4.63 15.35
CA MET A 73 -1.93 5.47 15.01
C MET A 73 -0.89 4.72 14.20
N GLU A 74 -0.67 3.43 14.46
CA GLU A 74 0.18 2.58 13.61
C GLU A 74 -0.34 2.51 12.16
N VAL A 75 -1.67 2.41 11.97
CA VAL A 75 -2.28 2.43 10.62
C VAL A 75 -2.05 3.76 9.91
N ILE A 76 -2.30 4.88 10.59
CA ILE A 76 -2.12 6.22 10.03
C ILE A 76 -0.65 6.47 9.71
N ASN A 77 0.24 6.25 10.69
CA ASN A 77 1.67 6.50 10.57
C ASN A 77 2.31 5.66 9.45
N HIS A 78 1.91 4.40 9.29
CA HIS A 78 2.45 3.55 8.23
C HIS A 78 2.08 4.06 6.83
N ARG A 79 0.82 4.48 6.62
CA ARG A 79 0.41 5.12 5.35
C ARG A 79 1.22 6.38 5.10
N ASP A 80 1.32 7.26 6.10
CA ASP A 80 2.03 8.53 5.98
C ASP A 80 3.51 8.31 5.67
N ALA A 81 4.14 7.31 6.31
CA ALA A 81 5.53 6.95 6.04
C ALA A 81 5.74 6.50 4.57
N ILE A 82 4.83 5.69 4.01
CA ILE A 82 4.94 5.28 2.60
C ILE A 82 4.74 6.48 1.68
N GLN A 83 3.72 7.32 1.94
CA GLN A 83 3.47 8.51 1.13
C GLN A 83 4.65 9.49 1.18
N TYR A 84 5.26 9.64 2.36
CA TYR A 84 6.48 10.42 2.52
C TYR A 84 7.60 9.87 1.66
N VAL A 85 7.89 8.56 1.69
CA VAL A 85 8.92 7.94 0.84
C VAL A 85 8.60 8.11 -0.65
N GLU A 86 7.34 7.92 -1.07
CA GLU A 86 6.93 8.12 -2.46
C GLU A 86 7.11 9.56 -2.94
N SER A 87 6.98 10.55 -2.05
CA SER A 87 7.21 11.96 -2.41
C SER A 87 8.63 12.23 -2.90
N TYR A 88 9.62 11.41 -2.49
CA TYR A 88 11.00 11.51 -2.95
C TYR A 88 11.29 10.73 -4.24
N THR A 89 10.43 9.79 -4.63
CA THR A 89 10.67 8.95 -5.82
C THR A 89 10.15 9.58 -7.11
N VAL A 90 9.17 10.48 -7.02
CA VAL A 90 8.64 11.23 -8.18
C VAL A 90 9.69 12.18 -8.79
N THR A 91 10.67 12.64 -8.00
CA THR A 91 11.72 13.57 -8.46
C THR A 91 12.75 12.93 -9.40
N ARG A 92 12.85 11.60 -9.49
CA ARG A 92 14.01 10.94 -10.16
C ARG A 92 13.72 10.27 -11.51
N VAL A 93 12.49 10.32 -12.01
CA VAL A 93 12.11 9.63 -13.28
C VAL A 93 12.06 10.57 -14.49
N LEU A 94 12.37 11.86 -14.34
CA LEU A 94 12.41 12.82 -15.46
C LEU A 94 13.83 13.31 -15.86
N ASP A 95 14.88 12.88 -15.17
CA ASP A 95 16.26 13.39 -15.36
C ASP A 95 17.25 12.38 -15.98
N THR A 96 16.77 11.38 -16.72
CA THR A 96 17.65 10.62 -17.63
C THR A 96 17.29 10.92 -19.07
N LYS A 97 17.85 12.03 -19.57
CA LYS A 97 18.15 12.22 -21.00
C LYS A 97 19.36 11.39 -21.39
#